data_AF-A0A370N3C3-F1
#
_entry.id   AF-A0A370N3C3-F1
#
_cell.length_a   1.000
_cell.length_b   1.000
_cell.length_c   1.000
_cell.angle_alpha   90.00
_cell.angle_beta   90.00
_cell.angle_gamma   90.00
#
_symmetry.space_group_name_H-M   'P 1'
#
loop_
_entity.id
_entity.type
_entity.pdbx_description
1 polymer ?
#
loop_
_entity_poly.entity_id
_entity_poly.type
_entity_poly.pdbx_seq_one_letter_code
_entity_poly.pdbx_strand_id
1 'polypeptide(L)'
;MRYGVLARLPDGVIACIEQIVRDTCREAGEDDESGSMRERIRQQADEGRRSMAASGPLISPDVFRARLGLTEGCIKSLLSNGSVFAMEVDGMLYYPSMLADTTPDLKHLQSICRMLVPVPPSARFAFLS
;
A
#
# COMPACT_ATOMS: atom_id res chain seq x y z
N MET A 1 -45.42 -0.12 2.30
CA MET A 1 -44.40 -1.09 1.81
C MET A 1 -44.04 -2.02 2.96
N ARG A 2 -44.48 -3.28 2.88
CA ARG A 2 -44.18 -4.34 3.85
C ARG A 2 -42.92 -5.06 3.34
N TYR A 3 -41.82 -5.02 4.09
CA TYR A 3 -40.69 -5.90 3.83
C TYR A 3 -41.08 -7.33 4.22
N GLY A 4 -40.87 -8.25 3.27
CA GLY A 4 -41.24 -9.65 3.35
C GLY A 4 -40.39 -10.42 4.36
N VAL A 5 -41.05 -11.42 4.94
CA VAL A 5 -40.52 -12.44 5.84
C VAL A 5 -39.27 -13.10 5.24
N LEU A 6 -38.13 -12.99 5.93
CA LEU A 6 -37.01 -13.92 5.71
C LEU A 6 -37.49 -15.30 6.17
N ALA A 7 -37.73 -16.18 5.21
CA ALA A 7 -38.10 -17.56 5.47
C ALA A 7 -37.03 -18.19 6.36
N ARG A 8 -37.47 -18.65 7.53
CA ARG A 8 -36.66 -19.40 8.49
C ARG A 8 -36.16 -20.65 7.77
N LEU A 9 -34.87 -20.74 7.49
CA LEU A 9 -34.27 -21.90 6.82
C LEU A 9 -34.58 -23.16 7.66
N PRO A 10 -34.91 -24.30 7.03
CA PRO A 10 -35.15 -25.54 7.76
C PRO A 10 -33.89 -25.94 8.54
N ASP A 11 -34.04 -26.41 9.78
CA ASP A 11 -32.91 -26.73 10.66
C ASP A 11 -31.93 -27.76 10.04
N GLY A 12 -32.43 -28.62 9.14
CA GLY A 12 -31.59 -29.56 8.37
C GLY A 12 -30.62 -28.89 7.39
N VAL A 13 -30.92 -27.68 6.90
CA VAL A 13 -30.02 -26.89 6.03
C VAL A 13 -28.91 -26.26 6.85
N ILE A 14 -29.22 -25.77 8.06
CA ILE A 14 -28.22 -25.21 8.99
C ILE A 14 -27.25 -26.32 9.42
N ALA A 15 -27.77 -27.50 9.79
CA ALA A 15 -26.94 -28.65 10.12
C ALA A 15 -26.06 -29.12 8.95
N CYS A 16 -26.57 -29.07 7.71
CA CYS A 16 -25.78 -29.39 6.52
C CYS A 16 -24.64 -28.38 6.29
N ILE A 17 -24.91 -27.09 6.46
CA ILE A 17 -23.89 -26.04 6.36
C ILE A 17 -22.82 -26.22 7.44
N GLU A 18 -23.22 -26.50 8.68
CA GLU A 18 -22.29 -26.79 9.77
C GLU A 18 -21.42 -28.02 9.48
N GLN A 19 -22.01 -29.05 8.85
CA GLN A 19 -21.29 -30.26 8.48
C GLN A 19 -20.28 -29.99 7.35
N ILE A 20 -20.66 -29.21 6.33
CA ILE A 20 -19.78 -28.79 5.24
C ILE A 20 -18.60 -27.97 5.79
N VAL A 21 -18.85 -27.03 6.71
CA VAL A 21 -17.80 -26.25 7.39
C VAL A 21 -16.91 -27.16 8.24
N ARG A 22 -17.48 -28.15 8.93
CA ARG A 22 -16.73 -29.07 9.78
C ARG A 22 -15.87 -30.05 8.97
N ASP A 23 -16.35 -30.50 7.82
CA ASP A 23 -15.63 -31.44 6.95
C ASP A 23 -14.50 -30.73 6.19
N THR A 24 -14.70 -29.48 5.76
CA THR A 24 -13.62 -28.63 5.22
C THR A 24 -12.56 -28.26 6.26
N CYS A 25 -12.91 -28.22 7.55
CA CYS A 25 -11.94 -28.01 8.62
C CYS A 25 -11.14 -29.27 9.00
N ARG A 26 -11.55 -30.48 8.55
CA ARG A 26 -10.88 -31.74 8.92
C ARG A 26 -9.79 -32.18 7.93
N GLU A 27 -9.72 -31.59 6.73
CA GLU A 27 -8.62 -31.81 5.77
C GLU A 27 -7.50 -30.76 5.84
N ALA A 28 -7.44 -29.97 6.91
CA ALA A 28 -6.25 -29.20 7.24
C ALA A 28 -5.30 -30.08 8.05
N GLY A 29 -4.61 -30.99 7.35
CA GLY A 29 -3.38 -31.57 7.85
C GLY A 29 -2.42 -30.45 8.24
N GLU A 30 -1.94 -30.51 9.48
CA GLU A 30 -0.90 -29.66 10.02
C GLU A 30 0.35 -29.79 9.14
N ASP A 31 0.74 -28.70 8.45
CA ASP A 31 2.11 -28.40 8.01
C ASP A 31 2.17 -26.97 7.43
N ASP A 32 2.83 -26.04 8.16
CA ASP A 32 3.54 -24.82 7.71
C ASP A 32 2.99 -23.89 6.59
N GLU A 33 1.71 -23.93 6.20
CA GLU A 33 1.21 -23.12 5.07
C GLU A 33 0.92 -21.65 5.41
N SER A 34 0.67 -21.33 6.68
CA SER A 34 0.32 -19.96 7.12
C SER A 34 1.53 -19.01 7.18
N GLY A 35 2.73 -19.56 7.45
CA GLY A 35 4.00 -18.84 7.34
C GLY A 35 4.33 -18.53 5.88
N SER A 36 4.15 -19.53 5.00
CA SER A 36 4.37 -19.42 3.55
C SER A 36 3.49 -18.36 2.90
N MET A 37 2.18 -18.32 3.22
CA MET A 37 1.27 -17.31 2.63
C MET A 37 1.66 -15.88 3.01
N ARG A 38 1.98 -15.63 4.30
CA ARG A 38 2.40 -14.30 4.76
C ARG A 38 3.73 -13.88 4.18
N GLU A 39 4.67 -14.82 4.11
CA GLU A 39 5.99 -14.59 3.52
C GLU A 39 5.88 -14.31 2.01
N ARG A 40 5.01 -15.02 1.29
CA ARG A 40 4.71 -14.77 -0.13
C ARG A 40 4.09 -13.39 -0.36
N ILE A 41 3.15 -12.96 0.50
CA ILE A 41 2.58 -11.60 0.42
C ILE A 41 3.67 -10.55 0.67
N ARG A 42 4.58 -10.80 1.61
CA ARG A 42 5.71 -9.92 1.92
C ARG A 42 6.67 -9.83 0.73
N GLN A 43 7.10 -10.97 0.21
CA GLN A 43 7.98 -11.10 -0.95
C GLN A 43 7.36 -10.44 -2.18
N GLN A 44 6.05 -10.63 -2.42
CA GLN A 44 5.36 -9.98 -3.53
C GLN A 44 5.30 -8.45 -3.35
N ALA A 45 5.12 -7.96 -2.12
CA ALA A 45 5.21 -6.53 -1.83
C ALA A 45 6.64 -5.98 -1.99
N ASP A 46 7.67 -6.75 -1.66
CA ASP A 46 9.08 -6.42 -1.89
C ASP A 46 9.42 -6.39 -3.39
N GLU A 47 8.98 -7.39 -4.14
CA GLU A 47 9.14 -7.51 -5.59
C GLU A 47 8.45 -6.35 -6.32
N GLY A 48 7.24 -6.00 -5.88
CA GLY A 48 6.51 -4.82 -6.34
C GLY A 48 7.31 -3.54 -6.12
N ARG A 49 7.86 -3.34 -4.91
CA ARG A 49 8.72 -2.18 -4.61
C ARG A 49 9.98 -2.13 -5.48
N ARG A 50 10.64 -3.27 -5.71
CA ARG A 50 11.82 -3.36 -6.59
C ARG A 50 11.46 -3.09 -8.05
N SER A 51 10.31 -3.59 -8.52
CA SER A 51 9.79 -3.29 -9.87
C SER A 51 9.45 -1.80 -10.03
N MET A 52 8.94 -1.14 -8.98
CA MET A 52 8.69 0.30 -8.96
C MET A 52 9.99 1.13 -8.94
N ALA A 53 11.06 0.64 -8.30
CA ALA A 53 12.37 1.29 -8.41
C ALA A 53 12.96 1.14 -9.83
N ALA A 54 12.70 0.01 -10.50
CA ALA A 54 13.23 -0.28 -11.84
C ALA A 54 12.44 0.37 -13.00
N SER A 55 11.14 0.65 -12.82
CA SER A 55 10.23 1.15 -13.88
C SER A 55 10.11 2.68 -13.97
N GLY A 56 10.83 3.44 -13.14
CA GLY A 56 10.85 4.91 -13.18
C GLY A 56 9.90 5.74 -12.27
N PRO A 57 8.98 5.17 -11.46
CA PRO A 57 8.19 5.99 -10.52
C PRO A 57 8.96 6.44 -9.28
N LEU A 58 10.17 5.91 -9.02
CA LEU A 58 11.02 6.30 -7.90
C LEU A 58 12.37 6.82 -8.41
N ILE A 59 12.85 7.92 -7.82
CA ILE A 59 14.10 8.57 -8.16
C ILE A 59 14.99 8.78 -6.93
N SER A 60 16.30 8.77 -7.15
CA SER A 60 17.27 8.95 -6.07
C SER A 60 17.21 10.38 -5.48
N PRO A 61 17.75 10.59 -4.26
CA PRO A 61 17.82 11.92 -3.65
C PRO A 61 18.55 12.95 -4.53
N ASP A 62 19.57 12.52 -5.28
CA ASP A 62 20.35 13.39 -6.17
C ASP A 62 19.52 13.84 -7.37
N VAL A 63 18.79 12.92 -7.99
CA VAL A 63 17.91 13.22 -9.13
C VAL A 63 16.75 14.09 -8.67
N PHE A 64 16.17 13.82 -7.50
CA PHE A 64 15.09 14.62 -6.91
C PHE A 64 15.53 16.07 -6.66
N ARG A 65 16.73 16.26 -6.10
CA ARG A 65 17.34 17.59 -5.93
C ARG A 65 17.55 18.30 -7.25
N ALA A 66 18.15 17.62 -8.22
CA ALA A 66 18.46 18.19 -9.52
C ALA A 66 17.20 18.64 -10.27
N ARG A 67 16.11 17.85 -10.22
CA ARG A 67 14.83 18.19 -10.88
C ARG A 67 14.12 19.39 -10.26
N LEU A 68 14.13 19.51 -8.93
CA LEU A 68 13.47 20.62 -8.24
C LEU A 68 14.37 21.84 -8.02
N GLY A 69 15.67 21.74 -8.30
CA GLY A 69 16.65 22.79 -8.02
C GLY A 69 16.78 23.12 -6.53
N LEU A 70 16.47 22.16 -5.64
CA LEU A 70 16.40 22.37 -4.20
C LEU A 70 17.69 21.95 -3.50
N THR A 71 18.06 22.70 -2.46
CA THR A 71 19.11 22.31 -1.52
C THR A 71 18.62 21.19 -0.61
N GLU A 72 19.56 20.49 0.03
CA GLU A 72 19.24 19.43 0.98
C GLU A 72 18.43 19.94 2.19
N GLY A 73 18.70 21.17 2.64
CA GLY A 73 17.93 21.82 3.70
C GLY A 73 16.46 22.05 3.32
N CYS A 74 16.20 22.45 2.08
CA CYS A 74 14.83 22.59 1.57
C CYS A 74 14.10 21.24 1.53
N ILE A 75 14.77 20.17 1.11
CA ILE A 75 14.16 18.82 1.11
C ILE A 75 13.84 18.35 2.52
N LYS A 76 14.76 18.55 3.48
CA LYS A 76 14.52 18.23 4.89
C LYS A 76 13.30 18.99 5.42
N SER A 77 13.14 20.27 5.05
CA SER A 77 11.95 21.04 5.42
C SER A 77 10.67 20.46 4.80
N LEU A 78 10.70 20.07 3.52
CA LEU A 78 9.54 19.48 2.82
C LEU A 78 9.16 18.09 3.36
N LEU A 79 10.15 17.32 3.83
CA LEU A 79 9.89 16.05 4.51
C LEU A 79 9.27 16.30 5.89
N SER A 80 9.83 17.25 6.65
CA SER A 80 9.39 17.55 8.02
C SER A 80 7.96 18.09 8.09
N ASN A 81 7.53 18.86 7.10
CA ASN A 81 6.17 19.40 7.04
C ASN A 81 5.19 18.47 6.29
N GLY A 82 5.65 17.31 5.81
CA GLY A 82 4.83 16.32 5.11
C GLY A 82 4.43 16.71 3.68
N SER A 83 4.99 17.79 3.13
CA SER A 83 4.73 18.21 1.74
C SER A 83 5.31 17.23 0.71
N VAL A 84 6.35 16.48 1.07
CA VAL A 84 6.86 15.35 0.29
C VAL A 84 7.10 14.16 1.20
N PHE A 85 7.26 12.98 0.62
CA PHE A 85 7.62 11.77 1.35
C PHE A 85 8.65 10.96 0.57
N ALA A 86 9.39 10.14 1.29
CA ALA A 86 10.33 9.18 0.73
C ALA A 86 9.85 7.76 1.03
N MET A 87 10.23 6.83 0.17
CA MET A 87 10.04 5.39 0.34
C MET A 87 11.40 4.75 0.54
N GLU A 88 11.48 3.86 1.52
CA GLU A 88 12.67 3.03 1.72
C GLU A 88 12.58 1.80 0.81
N VAL A 89 13.61 1.59 0.00
CA VAL A 89 13.80 0.40 -0.83
C VAL A 89 15.22 -0.09 -0.59
N ASP A 90 15.35 -1.32 -0.08
CA ASP A 90 16.64 -1.96 0.22
C ASP A 90 17.57 -1.10 1.11
N GLY A 91 17.00 -0.41 2.12
CA GLY A 91 17.75 0.44 3.05
C GLY A 91 18.12 1.83 2.50
N MET A 92 17.72 2.14 1.27
CA MET A 92 17.99 3.43 0.62
C MET A 92 16.69 4.21 0.43
N LEU A 93 16.76 5.53 0.62
CA LEU A 93 15.61 6.42 0.44
C LEU A 93 15.47 6.82 -1.02
N TYR A 94 14.27 6.61 -1.55
CA TYR A 94 13.85 7.04 -2.87
C TYR A 94 12.64 7.96 -2.78
N TYR A 95 12.50 8.84 -3.76
CA TYR A 95 11.40 9.78 -3.86
C TYR A 95 10.50 9.44 -5.04
N PRO A 96 9.18 9.56 -4.91
CA PRO A 96 8.27 9.48 -6.05
C PRO A 96 8.63 10.52 -7.12
N SER A 97 8.79 10.09 -8.37
CA SER A 97 9.15 10.97 -9.50
C SER A 97 8.12 12.07 -9.75
N MET A 98 6.84 11.75 -9.54
CA MET A 98 5.72 12.71 -9.63
C MET A 98 5.85 13.92 -8.70
N LEU A 99 6.57 13.78 -7.57
CA LEU A 99 6.83 14.89 -6.64
C LEU A 99 7.96 15.82 -7.14
N ALA A 100 8.64 15.43 -8.21
CA ALA A 100 9.70 16.19 -8.87
C ALA A 100 9.34 16.62 -10.30
N ASP A 101 8.13 16.30 -10.77
CA ASP A 101 7.64 16.74 -12.08
C ASP A 101 6.97 18.13 -11.94
N THR A 102 7.33 19.04 -12.84
CA THR A 102 6.87 20.44 -12.86
C THR A 102 5.57 20.64 -13.64
N THR A 103 4.99 19.58 -14.19
CA THR A 103 3.75 19.58 -14.98
C THR A 103 2.46 19.67 -14.14
N PRO A 104 2.28 18.95 -13.01
CA PRO A 104 1.16 19.22 -12.11
C PRO A 104 1.39 20.47 -11.24
N ASP A 105 0.32 21.05 -10.69
CA ASP A 105 0.44 22.09 -9.65
C ASP A 105 1.07 21.46 -8.40
N LEU A 106 2.39 21.54 -8.30
CA LEU A 106 3.19 21.01 -7.19
C LEU A 106 2.66 21.48 -5.83
N LYS A 107 2.08 22.68 -5.73
CA LYS A 107 1.50 23.17 -4.46
C LYS A 107 0.26 22.38 -4.07
N HIS A 108 -0.56 22.01 -5.05
CA HIS A 108 -1.73 21.16 -4.85
C HIS A 108 -1.30 19.76 -4.41
N LEU A 109 -0.31 19.17 -5.09
CA LEU A 109 0.22 17.85 -4.74
C LEU A 109 0.84 17.81 -3.35
N GLN A 110 1.58 18.86 -2.96
CA GLN A 110 2.11 19.02 -1.60
C GLN A 110 0.98 19.20 -0.56
N SER A 111 -0.14 19.82 -0.93
CA SER A 111 -1.32 19.90 -0.07
C SER A 111 -1.95 18.52 0.16
N ILE A 112 -2.06 17.70 -0.89
CA ILE A 112 -2.54 16.32 -0.76
C ILE A 112 -1.59 15.50 0.11
N CYS A 113 -0.27 15.60 -0.11
CA CYS A 113 0.71 14.90 0.70
C CYS A 113 0.59 15.24 2.20
N ARG A 114 0.35 16.51 2.54
CA ARG A 114 0.11 16.95 3.92
C ARG A 114 -1.14 16.33 4.55
N MET A 115 -2.22 16.18 3.78
CA MET A 115 -3.44 15.50 4.26
C MET A 115 -3.21 14.01 4.52
N LEU A 116 -2.29 13.39 3.77
CA LEU A 116 -1.97 11.97 3.87
C LEU A 116 -0.88 11.63 4.89
N VAL A 117 -0.35 12.60 5.64
CA VAL A 117 0.69 12.39 6.67
C VAL A 117 0.40 11.26 7.68
N PRO A 118 -0.83 11.01 8.17
CA PRO A 118 -1.06 9.89 9.08
C PRO A 118 -0.93 8.51 8.40
N VAL A 119 -0.97 8.45 7.07
CA VAL A 119 -0.88 7.21 6.28
C VAL A 119 0.59 6.84 6.03
N PRO A 120 1.00 5.56 6.03
CA PRO A 120 2.37 5.17 5.72
C PRO A 120 2.76 5.53 4.27
N PRO A 121 4.06 5.84 3.99
CA PRO A 121 4.51 6.32 2.67
C PRO A 121 4.16 5.42 1.49
N SER A 122 4.17 4.11 1.68
CA SER A 122 3.78 3.14 0.63
C SER A 122 2.32 3.28 0.21
N ALA A 123 1.41 3.50 1.16
CA ALA A 123 -0.01 3.71 0.88
C ALA A 123 -0.27 5.12 0.32
N ARG A 124 0.52 6.13 0.69
CA ARG A 124 0.47 7.46 0.04
C ARG A 124 0.83 7.36 -1.43
N PHE A 125 1.89 6.61 -1.74
CA PHE A 125 2.30 6.38 -3.12
C PHE A 125 1.18 5.70 -3.92
N ALA A 126 0.64 4.60 -3.42
CA ALA A 126 -0.43 3.85 -4.10
C ALA A 126 -1.72 4.66 -4.34
N PHE A 127 -1.96 5.71 -3.53
CA PHE A 127 -3.09 6.61 -3.74
C PHE A 127 -2.82 7.67 -4.83
N LEU A 128 -1.56 8.05 -5.03
CA LEU A 128 -1.15 9.13 -5.93
C LEU A 128 -0.73 8.65 -7.32
N SER A 129 -0.46 7.35 -7.48
CA SER A 129 -0.12 6.68 -8.74
C SER A 129 -1.35 6.16 -9.46
#